data_AF-A0A1J7J1P8-F1
#
_entry.id   AF-A0A1J7J1P8-F1
#
_cell.length_a   1.000
_cell.length_b   1.000
_cell.length_c   1.000
_cell.angle_alpha   90.00
_cell.angle_beta   90.00
_cell.angle_gamma   90.00
#
_symmetry.space_group_name_H-M   'P 1'
#
loop_
_entity.id
_entity.type
_entity.pdbx_description
1 polymer ?
#
loop_
_entity_poly.entity_id
_entity_poly.type
_entity_poly.pdbx_seq_one_letter_code
_entity_poly.pdbx_strand_id
1 'polypeptide(L)'
;MVSDGKTLVFTGVIAFQERLYSFTSDANQEAESQVLSLVDILLSGSALIWWNSELTAQDRRELRNGRRGLPRVLDALRQRFRQGSAMAKAKFTQSRLHLSDLADEDGNPDLKQLSTFDQKKLRYARQTGRLDDDNPKYSLSSIYPTLLQQAFRCLRSFQSTTFGVVPMIATDSHVRYSGRVAGKTKVE
;
A
#
# COMPACT_ATOMS: atom_id res chain seq x y z
N MET A 1 13.34 11.54 -11.10
CA MET A 1 13.26 10.06 -10.95
C MET A 1 13.89 9.72 -9.60
N VAL A 2 13.17 9.10 -8.67
CA VAL A 2 13.72 8.73 -7.35
C VAL A 2 14.12 7.26 -7.43
N SER A 3 15.41 6.99 -7.39
CA SER A 3 16.00 5.64 -7.34
C SER A 3 16.71 5.51 -5.99
N ASP A 4 16.53 4.40 -5.28
CA ASP A 4 17.26 4.12 -4.02
C ASP A 4 18.66 3.50 -4.28
N GLY A 5 19.07 3.38 -5.54
CA GLY A 5 20.37 2.82 -5.94
C GLY A 5 20.44 1.29 -6.03
N LYS A 6 19.41 0.54 -5.59
CA LYS A 6 19.36 -0.93 -5.73
C LYS A 6 18.03 -1.47 -6.25
N THR A 7 16.97 -0.70 -6.09
CA THR A 7 15.62 -1.07 -6.48
C THR A 7 15.08 0.08 -7.34
N LEU A 8 14.93 -0.16 -8.63
CA LEU A 8 14.08 0.69 -9.46
C LEU A 8 12.67 0.58 -8.90
N VAL A 9 12.27 1.52 -8.05
CA VAL A 9 10.94 1.52 -7.45
C VAL A 9 9.96 1.90 -8.58
N PHE A 10 9.34 0.88 -9.19
CA PHE A 10 8.20 0.99 -10.11
C PHE A 10 6.93 1.46 -9.38
N THR A 11 7.03 2.48 -8.53
CA THR A 11 5.97 3.42 -8.18
C THR A 11 6.11 4.62 -9.12
N GLY A 12 5.44 4.72 -10.23
CA GLY A 12 4.46 3.86 -10.84
C GLY A 12 4.22 4.48 -12.20
N VAL A 13 4.05 3.66 -13.23
CA VAL A 13 3.56 4.20 -14.51
C VAL A 13 2.27 4.98 -14.28
N ILE A 14 1.46 4.56 -13.32
CA ILE A 14 0.31 5.32 -12.80
C ILE A 14 0.71 6.67 -12.19
N ALA A 15 1.65 6.71 -11.24
CA ALA A 15 2.06 7.98 -10.61
C ALA A 15 2.78 8.93 -11.60
N PHE A 16 3.49 8.38 -12.58
CA PHE A 16 4.10 9.12 -13.68
C PHE A 16 3.04 9.69 -14.61
N GLN A 17 2.05 8.88 -14.98
CA GLN A 17 0.90 9.28 -15.79
C GLN A 17 0.05 10.35 -15.07
N GLU A 18 -0.24 10.17 -13.78
CA GLU A 18 -0.93 11.16 -12.93
C GLU A 18 -0.18 12.50 -12.91
N ARG A 19 1.15 12.47 -12.74
CA ARG A 19 1.96 13.71 -12.79
C ARG A 19 1.93 14.35 -14.17
N LEU A 20 2.11 13.58 -15.24
CA LEU A 20 2.06 14.13 -16.59
C LEU A 20 0.69 14.72 -16.92
N TYR A 21 -0.41 14.08 -16.52
CA TYR A 21 -1.74 14.66 -16.67
C TYR A 21 -1.92 15.94 -15.87
N SER A 22 -1.34 16.06 -14.67
CA SER A 22 -1.38 17.32 -13.93
C SER A 22 -0.59 18.46 -14.61
N PHE A 23 0.40 18.12 -15.44
CA PHE A 23 1.13 19.10 -16.26
C PHE A 23 0.38 19.49 -17.54
N THR A 24 -0.52 18.63 -18.02
CA THR A 24 -1.23 18.81 -19.31
C THR A 24 -2.74 19.03 -19.15
N SER A 25 -3.25 19.20 -17.93
CA SER A 25 -4.68 19.33 -17.65
C SER A 25 -5.32 20.57 -18.28
N ASP A 26 -4.52 21.60 -18.57
CA ASP A 26 -5.01 22.92 -18.98
C ASP A 26 -5.18 23.05 -20.50
N ALA A 27 -5.37 21.93 -21.21
CA ALA A 27 -5.50 21.86 -22.67
C ALA A 27 -4.35 22.55 -23.44
N ASN A 28 -3.18 22.68 -22.81
CA ASN A 28 -2.02 23.30 -23.43
C ASN A 28 -1.34 22.33 -24.40
N GLN A 29 -1.75 22.39 -25.68
CA GLN A 29 -1.19 21.56 -26.75
C GLN A 29 0.33 21.76 -26.94
N GLU A 30 0.85 22.93 -26.58
CA GLU A 30 2.30 23.19 -26.60
C GLU A 30 3.02 22.41 -25.50
N ALA A 31 2.45 22.36 -24.30
CA ALA A 31 2.99 21.55 -23.20
C ALA A 31 2.98 20.05 -23.55
N GLU A 32 1.91 19.55 -24.17
CA GLU A 32 1.89 18.16 -24.66
C GLU A 32 2.98 17.89 -25.69
N SER A 33 3.19 18.82 -26.63
CA SER A 33 4.21 18.70 -27.68
C SER A 33 5.62 18.72 -27.10
N GLN A 34 5.87 19.55 -26.08
CA GLN A 34 7.13 19.59 -25.34
C GLN A 34 7.36 18.29 -24.55
N VAL A 35 6.34 17.76 -23.87
CA VAL A 35 6.47 16.47 -23.18
C VAL A 35 6.74 15.34 -24.18
N LEU A 36 6.06 15.33 -25.33
CA LEU A 36 6.26 14.34 -26.39
C LEU A 36 7.68 14.36 -26.95
N SER A 37 8.27 15.55 -27.15
CA SER A 37 9.66 15.67 -27.61
C SER A 37 10.67 15.18 -26.57
N LEU A 38 10.30 15.22 -25.28
CA LEU A 38 11.12 14.76 -24.17
C LEU A 38 10.89 13.30 -23.77
N VAL A 39 9.96 12.57 -24.38
CA VAL A 39 9.64 11.17 -23.98
C VAL A 39 10.88 10.28 -23.95
N ASP A 40 11.77 10.37 -24.94
CA ASP A 40 13.01 9.56 -24.97
C ASP A 40 13.92 9.80 -23.77
N ILE A 41 13.89 11.01 -23.21
CA ILE A 41 14.73 11.45 -22.09
C ILE A 41 14.05 11.13 -20.75
N LEU A 42 12.71 11.23 -20.71
CA LEU A 42 11.92 10.97 -19.51
C LEU A 42 11.84 9.47 -19.18
N LEU A 43 11.95 8.61 -20.20
CA LEU A 43 11.96 7.17 -20.00
C LEU A 43 13.33 6.69 -19.49
N SER A 44 13.30 5.71 -18.60
CA SER A 44 14.51 5.07 -18.08
C SER A 44 14.26 3.58 -17.81
N GLY A 45 15.35 2.83 -17.60
CA GLY A 45 15.31 1.40 -17.30
C GLY A 45 14.51 0.59 -18.32
N SER A 46 13.66 -0.31 -17.84
CA SER A 46 12.85 -1.21 -18.70
C SER A 46 11.92 -0.46 -19.65
N ALA A 47 11.46 0.74 -19.30
CA ALA A 47 10.60 1.54 -20.17
C ALA A 47 11.37 2.10 -21.36
N LEU A 48 12.60 2.58 -21.15
CA LEU A 48 13.48 3.05 -22.22
C LEU A 48 13.94 1.90 -23.13
N ILE A 49 14.26 0.74 -22.54
CA ILE A 49 14.62 -0.47 -23.29
C ILE A 49 13.46 -0.92 -24.17
N TRP A 50 12.25 -1.04 -23.61
CA TRP A 50 11.05 -1.35 -24.38
C TRP A 50 10.83 -0.34 -25.52
N TRP A 51 10.93 0.95 -25.21
CA TRP A 51 10.71 2.01 -26.17
C TRP A 51 11.71 1.98 -27.34
N ASN A 52 12.98 1.70 -27.10
CA ASN A 52 14.01 1.71 -28.13
C ASN A 52 14.19 0.38 -28.86
N SER A 53 13.95 -0.74 -28.18
CA SER A 53 14.27 -2.07 -28.70
C SER A 53 13.04 -2.85 -29.17
N GLU A 54 11.86 -2.59 -28.61
CA GLU A 54 10.65 -3.34 -28.96
C GLU A 54 9.69 -2.56 -29.86
N LEU A 55 9.70 -1.23 -29.81
CA LEU A 55 8.93 -0.40 -30.74
C LEU A 55 9.75 -0.06 -31.98
N THR A 56 9.17 -0.29 -33.16
CA THR A 56 9.80 0.15 -34.40
C THR A 56 9.81 1.69 -34.48
N ALA A 57 10.65 2.24 -35.36
CA ALA A 57 10.64 3.68 -35.61
C ALA A 57 9.27 4.17 -36.12
N GLN A 58 8.55 3.31 -36.85
CA GLN A 58 7.19 3.59 -37.31
C GLN A 58 6.19 3.60 -36.16
N ASP A 59 6.21 2.60 -35.28
CA ASP A 59 5.31 2.56 -34.10
C ASP A 59 5.50 3.79 -33.20
N ARG A 60 6.76 4.18 -32.96
CA ARG A 60 7.08 5.39 -32.19
C ARG A 60 6.52 6.64 -32.85
N ARG A 61 6.62 6.74 -34.18
CA ARG A 61 6.06 7.86 -34.96
C ARG A 61 4.53 7.87 -34.89
N GLU A 62 3.88 6.72 -35.01
CA GLU A 62 2.41 6.60 -34.94
C GLU A 62 1.86 6.88 -33.54
N LEU A 63 2.61 6.52 -32.50
CA LEU A 63 2.27 6.86 -31.12
C LEU A 63 2.39 8.37 -30.89
N ARG A 64 3.47 9.01 -31.36
CA ARG A 64 3.69 10.47 -31.21
C ARG A 64 2.75 11.33 -32.06
N ASN A 65 2.57 10.97 -33.32
CA ASN A 65 1.86 11.79 -34.31
C ASN A 65 0.38 11.39 -34.47
N GLY A 66 -0.09 10.39 -33.71
CA GLY A 66 -1.48 9.95 -33.75
C GLY A 66 -2.44 11.03 -33.23
N ARG A 67 -3.74 10.86 -33.52
CA ARG A 67 -4.84 11.80 -33.18
C ARG A 67 -4.98 12.14 -31.68
N ARG A 68 -4.26 11.43 -30.80
CA ARG A 68 -4.25 11.64 -29.34
C ARG A 68 -2.84 11.72 -28.75
N GLY A 69 -1.80 11.97 -29.55
CA GLY A 69 -0.41 12.21 -29.15
C GLY A 69 0.02 11.59 -27.81
N LEU A 70 0.24 12.44 -26.80
CA LEU A 70 0.72 12.06 -25.47
C LEU A 70 -0.19 11.04 -24.76
N PRO A 71 -1.52 11.25 -24.64
CA PRO A 71 -2.41 10.22 -24.11
C PRO A 71 -2.19 8.81 -24.68
N ARG A 72 -1.95 8.69 -25.99
CA ARG A 72 -1.72 7.39 -26.63
C ARG A 72 -0.40 6.74 -26.21
N VAL A 73 0.65 7.54 -26.04
CA VAL A 73 1.95 7.09 -25.50
C VAL A 73 1.79 6.60 -24.05
N LEU A 74 1.06 7.36 -23.23
CA LEU A 74 0.82 7.00 -21.83
C LEU A 74 -0.01 5.73 -21.69
N ASP A 75 -1.03 5.54 -22.54
CA ASP A 75 -1.80 4.31 -22.58
C ASP A 75 -0.97 3.10 -23.00
N ALA A 76 -0.09 3.24 -24.00
CA ALA A 76 0.83 2.17 -24.41
C ALA A 76 1.78 1.78 -23.26
N LEU A 77 2.35 2.76 -22.56
CA LEU A 77 3.16 2.53 -21.36
C LEU A 77 2.35 1.85 -20.25
N ARG A 78 1.14 2.33 -19.98
CA ARG A 78 0.23 1.74 -18.98
C ARG A 78 -0.09 0.30 -19.32
N GLN A 79 -0.41 -0.02 -20.57
CA GLN A 79 -0.70 -1.38 -21.01
C GLN A 79 0.52 -2.29 -20.88
N ARG A 80 1.69 -1.82 -21.34
CA ARG A 80 2.93 -2.61 -21.29
C ARG A 80 3.37 -2.93 -19.86
N PHE A 81 3.30 -1.94 -18.97
CA PHE A 81 3.78 -2.05 -17.60
C PHE A 81 2.65 -2.25 -16.58
N ARG A 82 1.44 -2.58 -17.04
CA ARG A 82 0.34 -2.92 -16.15
C ARG A 82 0.77 -4.11 -15.31
N GLN A 83 0.88 -3.94 -13.99
CA GLN A 83 1.00 -5.10 -13.13
C GLN A 83 -0.29 -5.92 -13.30
N GLY A 84 -0.13 -7.19 -13.67
CA GLY A 84 -1.26 -8.11 -13.70
C GLY A 84 -1.97 -8.09 -12.34
N SER A 85 -3.30 -8.08 -12.34
CA SER A 85 -4.11 -8.03 -11.11
C SER A 85 -3.69 -9.10 -10.10
N ALA A 86 -3.33 -10.29 -10.59
CA ALA A 86 -2.79 -11.38 -9.79
C ALA A 86 -1.45 -11.04 -9.11
N MET A 87 -0.54 -10.35 -9.80
CA MET A 87 0.76 -9.96 -9.26
C MET A 87 0.65 -8.79 -8.29
N ALA A 88 -0.20 -7.80 -8.58
CA ALA A 88 -0.52 -6.74 -7.62
C ALA A 88 -1.14 -7.33 -6.34
N LYS A 89 -2.07 -8.29 -6.49
CA LYS A 89 -2.68 -9.03 -5.38
C LYS A 89 -1.64 -9.81 -4.59
N ALA A 90 -0.75 -10.55 -5.26
CA ALA A 90 0.33 -11.30 -4.62
C ALA A 90 1.26 -10.38 -3.82
N LYS A 91 1.71 -9.27 -4.42
CA LYS A 91 2.54 -8.27 -3.73
C LYS A 91 1.83 -7.64 -2.54
N PHE A 92 0.52 -7.37 -2.66
CA PHE A 92 -0.27 -6.84 -1.56
C PHE A 92 -0.41 -7.85 -0.42
N THR A 93 -0.77 -9.10 -0.72
CA THR A 93 -0.86 -10.17 0.29
C THR A 93 0.49 -10.49 0.93
N GLN A 94 1.56 -10.47 0.13
CA GLN A 94 2.92 -10.70 0.59
C GLN A 94 3.48 -9.51 1.36
N SER A 95 3.03 -8.28 1.05
CA SER A 95 3.45 -7.10 1.78
C SER A 95 2.98 -7.07 3.22
N ARG A 96 2.21 -8.09 3.68
CA ARG A 96 1.77 -8.38 5.07
C ARG A 96 1.85 -7.16 5.97
N LEU A 97 1.25 -6.05 5.55
CA LEU A 97 1.17 -4.88 6.40
C LEU A 97 0.04 -5.21 7.36
N HIS A 98 0.42 -5.73 8.51
CA HIS A 98 -0.51 -5.92 9.60
C HIS A 98 -0.68 -4.58 10.28
N LEU A 99 -1.89 -4.31 10.77
CA LEU A 99 -2.14 -3.14 11.61
C LEU A 99 -1.23 -3.14 12.86
N SER A 100 -0.81 -4.32 13.32
CA SER A 100 0.17 -4.49 14.39
C SER A 100 1.55 -3.95 14.06
N ASP A 101 1.93 -3.93 12.78
CA ASP A 101 3.23 -3.38 12.35
C ASP A 101 3.25 -1.84 12.37
N LEU A 102 2.08 -1.22 12.57
CA LEU A 102 1.91 0.23 12.67
C LEU A 102 1.81 0.72 14.12
N ALA A 103 1.69 -0.20 15.07
CA ALA A 103 1.64 0.09 16.49
C ALA A 103 3.06 0.22 17.06
N ASP A 104 3.28 1.24 17.89
CA ASP A 104 4.49 1.34 18.70
C ASP A 104 4.50 0.29 19.83
N GLU A 105 5.56 0.27 20.64
CA GLU A 105 5.69 -0.66 21.78
C GLU A 105 4.56 -0.49 22.81
N ASP A 106 3.92 0.68 22.84
CA ASP A 106 2.80 0.99 23.73
C ASP A 106 1.44 0.56 23.13
N GLY A 107 1.44 -0.01 21.92
CA GLY A 107 0.23 -0.41 21.21
C GLY A 107 -0.55 0.75 20.59
N ASN A 108 0.02 1.96 20.56
CA ASN A 108 -0.58 3.11 19.91
C ASN A 108 -0.16 3.14 18.43
N PRO A 109 -1.10 3.19 17.49
CA PRO A 109 -0.75 3.28 16.08
C PRO A 109 -0.15 4.65 15.78
N ASP A 110 1.04 4.69 15.18
CA ASP A 110 1.60 5.93 14.66
C ASP A 110 0.69 6.44 13.53
N LEU A 111 0.03 7.58 13.77
CA LEU A 111 -0.88 8.22 12.83
C LEU A 111 -0.23 8.48 11.47
N LYS A 112 1.09 8.75 11.43
CA LYS A 112 1.82 8.91 10.16
C LYS A 112 1.91 7.59 9.40
N GLN A 113 2.15 6.48 10.09
CA GLN A 113 2.19 5.16 9.48
C GLN A 113 0.80 4.69 9.03
N LEU A 114 -0.25 5.01 9.79
CA LEU A 114 -1.64 4.73 9.41
C LEU A 114 -2.02 5.44 8.11
N SER A 115 -1.66 6.72 7.96
CA SER A 115 -1.91 7.46 6.72
C SER A 115 -1.20 6.82 5.51
N THR A 116 0.01 6.29 5.72
CA THR A 116 0.79 5.59 4.68
C THR A 116 0.15 4.26 4.30
N PHE A 117 -0.37 3.54 5.30
CA PHE A 117 -1.11 2.30 5.11
C PHE A 117 -2.38 2.52 4.27
N ASP A 118 -3.18 3.55 4.60
CA ASP A 118 -4.40 3.90 3.86
C ASP A 118 -4.09 4.28 2.41
N GLN A 119 -3.05 5.09 2.18
CA GLN A 119 -2.61 5.44 0.83
C GLN A 119 -2.18 4.20 0.03
N LYS A 120 -1.49 3.25 0.68
CA LYS A 120 -1.06 2.01 0.03
C LYS A 120 -2.25 1.10 -0.31
N LYS A 121 -3.26 1.03 0.57
CA LYS A 121 -4.53 0.31 0.34
C LYS A 121 -5.32 0.91 -0.82
N LEU A 122 -5.44 2.24 -0.85
CA LEU A 122 -6.11 2.96 -1.94
C LEU A 122 -5.40 2.72 -3.28
N ARG A 123 -4.07 2.84 -3.32
CA ARG A 123 -3.27 2.57 -4.52
C ARG A 123 -3.49 1.15 -5.04
N TYR A 124 -3.57 0.17 -4.15
CA TYR A 124 -3.86 -1.22 -4.51
C TYR A 124 -5.27 -1.40 -5.08
N ALA A 125 -6.28 -0.78 -4.46
CA ALA A 125 -7.65 -0.86 -4.94
C ALA A 125 -7.81 -0.29 -6.37
N ARG A 126 -7.12 0.82 -6.68
CA ARG A 126 -7.05 1.36 -8.05
C ARG A 126 -6.36 0.40 -9.03
N GLN A 127 -5.21 -0.15 -8.65
CA GLN A 127 -4.45 -1.07 -9.52
C GLN A 127 -5.22 -2.36 -9.86
N THR A 128 -6.07 -2.81 -8.95
CA THR A 128 -6.92 -4.01 -9.15
C THR A 128 -8.24 -3.70 -9.86
N GLY A 129 -8.49 -2.44 -10.25
CA GLY A 129 -9.75 -2.03 -10.89
C GLY A 129 -10.97 -2.10 -9.95
N ARG A 130 -10.75 -2.10 -8.63
CA ARG A 130 -11.84 -2.04 -7.64
C ARG A 130 -12.34 -0.62 -7.41
N LEU A 131 -11.48 0.36 -7.68
CA LEU A 131 -11.81 1.77 -7.78
C LEU A 131 -11.61 2.15 -9.24
N ASP A 132 -12.70 2.31 -9.97
CA ASP A 132 -12.69 2.87 -11.33
C ASP A 132 -13.03 4.35 -11.23
N ASP A 133 -12.26 5.20 -11.92
CA ASP A 133 -12.41 6.67 -11.83
C ASP A 133 -13.75 7.15 -12.42
N ASP A 134 -14.38 6.32 -13.25
CA ASP A 134 -15.64 6.63 -13.94
C ASP A 134 -16.90 6.29 -13.11
N ASN A 135 -16.75 5.71 -11.91
CA ASN A 135 -17.88 5.36 -11.06
C ASN A 135 -17.95 6.24 -9.79
N PRO A 136 -18.65 7.40 -9.84
CA PRO A 136 -18.74 8.34 -8.72
C PRO A 136 -19.43 7.73 -7.48
N LYS A 137 -20.07 6.56 -7.64
CA LYS A 137 -20.67 5.80 -6.54
C LYS A 137 -19.65 5.30 -5.51
N TYR A 138 -18.35 5.29 -5.86
CA TYR A 138 -17.24 4.93 -4.99
C TYR A 138 -16.36 6.12 -4.60
N SER A 139 -16.98 7.31 -4.43
CA SER A 139 -16.37 8.42 -3.69
C SER A 139 -15.71 7.90 -2.40
N LEU A 140 -14.52 8.43 -2.06
CA LEU A 140 -13.80 8.15 -0.82
C LEU A 140 -14.74 8.21 0.41
N SER A 141 -15.76 9.07 0.39
CA SER A 141 -16.76 9.19 1.44
C SER A 141 -17.64 7.94 1.66
N SER A 142 -17.81 7.08 0.65
CA SER A 142 -18.62 5.85 0.75
C SER A 142 -17.81 4.64 1.24
N ILE A 143 -16.50 4.61 0.98
CA ILE A 143 -15.60 3.50 1.33
C ILE A 143 -14.92 3.74 2.68
N TYR A 144 -14.67 5.02 3.05
CA TYR A 144 -14.14 5.38 4.36
C TYR A 144 -14.92 4.76 5.52
N PRO A 145 -16.27 4.81 5.59
CA PRO A 145 -17.00 4.19 6.69
C PRO A 145 -16.80 2.68 6.76
N THR A 146 -16.73 1.96 5.63
CA THR A 146 -16.54 0.51 5.64
C THR A 146 -15.11 0.12 6.02
N LEU A 147 -14.11 0.85 5.52
CA LEU A 147 -12.70 0.62 5.89
C LEU A 147 -12.41 1.02 7.33
N LEU A 148 -12.94 2.15 7.81
CA LEU A 148 -12.89 2.55 9.23
C LEU A 148 -13.62 1.55 10.10
N GLN A 149 -14.82 1.11 9.72
CA GLN A 149 -15.57 0.13 10.49
C GLN A 149 -14.85 -1.22 10.56
N GLN A 150 -14.17 -1.63 9.49
CA GLN A 150 -13.36 -2.84 9.46
C GLN A 150 -12.05 -2.68 10.25
N ALA A 151 -11.40 -1.50 10.19
CA ALA A 151 -10.25 -1.17 11.01
C ALA A 151 -10.60 -1.11 12.51
N PHE A 152 -11.71 -0.49 12.89
CA PHE A 152 -12.24 -0.47 14.26
C PHE A 152 -12.65 -1.86 14.75
N ARG A 153 -13.23 -2.69 13.87
CA ARG A 153 -13.59 -4.08 14.21
C ARG A 153 -12.33 -4.93 14.46
N CYS A 154 -11.27 -4.73 13.68
CA CYS A 154 -9.95 -5.32 13.94
C CYS A 154 -9.32 -4.79 15.24
N LEU A 155 -9.40 -3.48 15.50
CA LEU A 155 -8.85 -2.85 16.71
C LEU A 155 -9.53 -3.35 17.99
N ARG A 156 -10.87 -3.53 17.97
CA ARG A 156 -11.62 -4.14 19.07
C ARG A 156 -11.25 -5.60 19.32
N SER A 157 -11.04 -6.38 18.25
CA SER A 157 -10.60 -7.76 18.38
C SER A 157 -9.20 -7.86 19.01
N PHE A 158 -8.33 -6.88 18.72
CA PHE A 158 -6.99 -6.82 19.27
C PHE A 158 -7.00 -6.46 20.77
N GLN A 159 -7.76 -5.44 21.18
CA GLN A 159 -7.90 -5.07 22.59
C GLN A 159 -8.50 -6.18 23.46
N SER A 160 -9.41 -6.99 22.89
CA SER A 160 -9.99 -8.13 23.60
C SER A 160 -9.03 -9.30 23.82
N THR A 161 -7.89 -9.32 23.12
CA THR A 161 -6.88 -10.40 23.23
C THR A 161 -5.73 -9.99 24.15
N THR A 162 -5.40 -8.70 24.21
CA THR A 162 -4.29 -8.18 25.05
C THR A 162 -4.71 -7.90 26.50
N PHE A 163 -5.99 -7.58 26.75
CA PHE A 163 -6.55 -7.62 28.10
C PHE A 163 -7.15 -9.00 28.35
N GLY A 164 -6.29 -9.96 28.65
CA GLY A 164 -6.71 -11.16 29.36
C GLY A 164 -7.35 -10.70 30.67
N VAL A 165 -8.69 -10.69 30.70
CA VAL A 165 -9.45 -10.66 31.95
C VAL A 165 -9.02 -11.91 32.70
N VAL A 166 -8.03 -11.76 33.59
CA VAL A 166 -7.70 -12.77 34.57
C VAL A 166 -8.98 -13.00 35.37
N PRO A 167 -9.59 -14.20 35.35
CA PRO A 167 -10.68 -14.47 36.26
C PRO A 167 -10.13 -14.27 37.67
N MET A 168 -10.68 -13.29 38.37
CA MET A 168 -10.41 -13.03 39.78
C MET A 168 -10.94 -14.22 40.57
N ILE A 169 -10.11 -15.26 40.71
CA ILE A 169 -10.36 -16.36 41.62
C ILE A 169 -10.22 -15.75 43.02
N ALA A 170 -11.35 -15.50 43.67
CA ALA A 170 -11.39 -15.12 45.06
C ALA A 170 -10.77 -16.26 45.89
N THR A 171 -9.50 -16.10 46.28
CA THR A 171 -8.87 -16.97 47.27
C THR A 171 -9.38 -16.57 48.64
N ASP A 172 -10.37 -17.32 49.12
CA ASP A 172 -10.83 -17.29 50.50
C ASP A 172 -9.74 -17.89 51.40
N SER A 173 -8.97 -17.01 52.04
CA SER A 173 -7.86 -17.36 52.92
C SER A 173 -8.37 -17.75 54.30
N HIS A 174 -8.74 -19.02 54.47
CA HIS A 174 -8.99 -19.61 55.79
C HIS A 174 -7.68 -20.18 56.36
N VAL A 175 -7.00 -19.38 57.19
CA VAL A 175 -5.80 -19.80 57.93
C VAL A 175 -6.21 -20.81 59.02
N ARG A 176 -5.84 -22.09 58.86
CA ARG A 176 -5.76 -23.05 59.98
C ARG A 176 -4.30 -23.27 60.34
N TYR A 177 -3.89 -22.70 61.47
CA TYR A 177 -2.69 -23.13 62.18
C TYR A 177 -2.92 -24.54 62.72
N SER A 178 -2.17 -25.52 62.23
CA SER A 178 -2.02 -26.83 62.86
C SER A 178 -0.54 -26.98 63.22
N GLY A 179 -0.25 -26.84 64.52
CA GLY A 179 1.07 -27.10 65.06
C GLY A 179 1.44 -28.57 64.91
N ARG A 180 2.71 -28.83 64.58
CA ARG A 180 3.33 -30.14 64.78
C ARG A 180 4.68 -29.96 65.46
N VAL A 181 4.68 -30.30 66.74
CA VAL A 181 5.85 -30.51 67.59
C VAL A 181 6.34 -31.94 67.36
N ALA A 182 7.61 -32.11 66.98
CA ALA A 182 8.45 -33.31 67.19
C ALA A 182 9.82 -32.94 66.62
N GLY A 183 10.96 -33.21 67.23
CA GLY A 183 11.32 -34.12 68.31
C GLY A 183 12.81 -34.36 68.13
N LYS A 184 13.57 -34.23 69.22
CA LYS A 184 15.03 -34.40 69.29
C LYS A 184 15.47 -35.78 68.76
N THR A 185 16.64 -35.85 68.11
CA THR A 185 17.59 -36.93 68.40
C THR A 185 19.03 -36.50 68.07
N LYS A 186 19.91 -36.86 69.00
CA LYS A 186 21.35 -36.59 69.12
C LYS A 186 22.02 -37.95 69.23
N VAL A 187 22.95 -38.31 68.34
CA VAL A 187 23.98 -39.39 68.43
C VAL A 187 24.85 -39.17 67.17
N GLU A 188 26.17 -39.08 67.10
CA GLU A 188 27.35 -39.06 67.99
C GLU A 188 28.44 -38.30 67.22
#